data_AF-A0A2S9GGF4-F1
#
_entry.id   AF-A0A2S9GGF4-F1
#
_cell.length_a   1.000
_cell.length_b   1.000
_cell.length_c   1.000
_cell.angle_alpha   90.00
_cell.angle_beta   90.00
_cell.angle_gamma   90.00
#
_symmetry.space_group_name_H-M   'P 1'
#
loop_
_entity.id
_entity.type
_entity.pdbx_description
1 polymer ?
#
loop_
_entity_poly.entity_id
_entity_poly.type
_entity_poly.pdbx_seq_one_letter_code
_entity_poly.pdbx_strand_id
1 'polypeptide(L)'
;DVRYAPTRLRELSKMDGAVVLSSDGSHILRANVQLVPDPSIPPEESGTRHRSAERTAIQTGYPVISVSHSMSIVTVYVAGERHVV
;
A
#
# COMPACT_ATOMS: atom_id res chain seq x y z
N ASP A 1 9.60 -14.64 -0.66
CA ASP A 1 10.54 -13.83 0.12
C ASP A 1 11.80 -13.64 -0.70
N VAL A 2 12.13 -12.40 -1.04
CA VAL A 2 13.30 -12.03 -1.87
C VAL A 2 13.82 -10.65 -1.45
N ARG A 3 15.13 -10.40 -1.56
CA ARG A 3 15.71 -9.09 -1.26
C ARG A 3 15.07 -7.99 -2.10
N TYR A 4 14.87 -6.82 -1.51
CA TYR A 4 14.42 -5.62 -2.19
C TYR A 4 15.38 -5.20 -3.30
N ALA A 5 14.83 -4.74 -4.42
CA ALA A 5 15.54 -3.96 -5.42
C ALA A 5 14.53 -3.03 -6.13
N PRO A 6 14.88 -1.77 -6.43
CA PRO A 6 13.95 -0.83 -7.06
C PRO A 6 13.35 -1.35 -8.37
N THR A 7 14.19 -1.97 -9.22
CA THR A 7 13.75 -2.59 -10.48
C THR A 7 12.76 -3.71 -10.24
N ARG A 8 12.99 -4.56 -9.24
CA ARG A 8 12.08 -5.66 -8.88
C ARG A 8 10.75 -5.15 -8.36
N LEU A 9 10.76 -4.15 -7.48
CA LEU A 9 9.54 -3.52 -7.00
C LEU A 9 8.73 -2.97 -8.19
N ARG A 10 9.38 -2.21 -9.09
CA ARG A 10 8.75 -1.68 -10.30
C ARG A 10 8.10 -2.77 -11.15
N GLU A 11 8.79 -3.88 -11.41
CA GLU A 11 8.25 -4.97 -12.24
C GLU A 11 7.04 -5.64 -11.57
N LEU A 12 7.09 -5.87 -10.25
CA LEU A 12 5.98 -6.46 -9.51
C LEU A 12 4.79 -5.51 -9.42
N SER A 13 5.02 -4.20 -9.32
CA SER A 13 3.96 -3.18 -9.32
C SER A 13 3.19 -3.04 -10.64
N LYS A 14 3.62 -3.72 -11.71
CA LYS A 14 2.83 -3.81 -12.96
C LYS A 14 1.66 -4.79 -12.85
N MET A 15 1.71 -5.71 -11.88
CA MET A 15 0.61 -6.62 -11.59
C MET A 15 -0.50 -5.90 -10.82
N ASP A 16 -1.68 -6.50 -10.79
CA ASP A 16 -2.77 -6.03 -9.93
C ASP A 16 -2.49 -6.30 -8.44
N GLY A 17 -3.24 -5.63 -7.57
CA GLY A 17 -3.16 -5.80 -6.12
C GLY A 17 -2.04 -5.02 -5.46
N ALA A 18 -1.48 -5.59 -4.39
CA ALA A 18 -0.48 -4.95 -3.53
C ALA A 18 0.82 -5.75 -3.48
N VAL A 19 1.88 -5.04 -3.06
CA VAL A 19 3.19 -5.60 -2.73
C VAL A 19 3.44 -5.36 -1.25
N VAL A 20 3.87 -6.40 -0.53
CA VAL A 20 4.17 -6.33 0.91
C VAL A 20 5.67 -6.41 1.11
N LEU A 21 6.22 -5.43 1.81
CA LEU A 21 7.63 -5.39 2.19
C LEU A 21 7.80 -5.81 3.65
N SER A 22 9.01 -6.21 4.02
CA SER A 22 9.41 -6.30 5.43
C SER A 22 9.40 -4.92 6.09
N SER A 23 9.28 -4.88 7.42
CA SER A 23 9.19 -3.62 8.19
C SER A 23 10.43 -2.74 8.06
N ASP A 24 11.60 -3.33 7.81
CA ASP A 24 12.86 -2.65 7.52
C ASP A 24 13.02 -2.29 6.01
N GLY A 25 12.06 -2.65 5.17
CA GLY A 25 12.08 -2.45 3.72
C GLY A 25 13.10 -3.30 2.96
N SER A 26 13.77 -4.26 3.62
CA SER A 26 14.88 -5.01 3.01
C SER A 26 14.44 -6.16 2.11
N HIS A 27 13.21 -6.65 2.24
CA HIS A 27 12.67 -7.79 1.50
C HIS A 27 11.26 -7.53 0.95
N ILE A 28 10.97 -8.15 -0.19
CA ILE A 28 9.63 -8.28 -0.75
C ILE A 28 9.07 -9.62 -0.26
N LEU A 29 8.09 -9.55 0.62
CA LEU A 29 7.48 -10.72 1.24
C LEU A 29 6.42 -11.32 0.33
N ARG A 30 5.59 -10.48 -0.29
CA ARG A 30 4.47 -10.87 -1.16
C ARG A 30 4.27 -9.85 -2.29
N ALA A 31 3.71 -10.30 -3.39
CA ALA A 31 3.26 -9.48 -4.51
C ALA A 31 1.98 -10.08 -5.10
N ASN A 32 1.21 -9.28 -5.83
CA ASN A 32 -0.09 -9.68 -6.38
C ASN A 32 -1.06 -10.19 -5.30
N VAL A 33 -1.09 -9.50 -4.16
CA VAL A 33 -2.00 -9.83 -3.06
C VAL A 33 -3.14 -8.83 -2.97
N GLN A 34 -4.33 -9.32 -2.66
CA GLN A 34 -5.47 -8.47 -2.34
C GLN A 34 -5.42 -8.13 -0.84
N LEU A 35 -5.44 -6.84 -0.53
CA LEU A 35 -5.63 -6.37 0.84
C LEU A 35 -7.14 -6.42 1.16
N VAL A 36 -7.49 -7.15 2.21
CA VAL A 36 -8.88 -7.31 2.65
C VAL A 36 -9.00 -6.84 4.11
N PRO A 37 -8.90 -5.52 4.35
CA PRO A 37 -9.08 -4.98 5.69
C PRO A 37 -10.55 -5.02 6.12
N ASP A 38 -10.80 -4.85 7.42
CA ASP A 38 -12.13 -4.82 8.02
C ASP A 38 -13.00 -3.73 7.36
N PRO A 39 -14.15 -4.08 6.74
CA PRO A 39 -15.00 -3.14 6.05
C PRO A 39 -15.70 -2.14 6.99
N SER A 40 -15.75 -2.41 8.30
CA SER A 40 -16.35 -1.52 9.30
C SER A 40 -15.50 -0.29 9.62
N ILE A 41 -14.21 -0.30 9.27
CA ILE A 41 -13.32 0.85 9.46
C ILE A 41 -13.77 1.97 8.50
N PRO A 42 -14.17 3.16 9.00
CA PRO A 42 -14.63 4.25 8.16
C PRO A 42 -13.44 4.86 7.41
N PRO A 43 -13.44 4.89 6.07
CA PRO A 43 -12.43 5.58 5.29
C PRO A 43 -12.85 7.02 5.00
N GLU A 44 -11.91 7.95 4.95
CA GLU A 44 -12.15 9.29 4.41
C GLU A 44 -12.07 9.32 2.88
N GLU A 45 -11.41 8.32 2.29
CA GLU A 45 -11.12 8.29 0.86
C GLU A 45 -12.26 7.74 -0.02
N SER A 46 -12.39 8.28 -1.23
CA SER A 46 -13.47 7.91 -2.17
C SER A 46 -13.07 6.81 -3.18
N GLY A 47 -11.78 6.54 -3.39
CA GLY A 47 -11.29 5.54 -4.34
C GLY A 47 -11.09 4.14 -3.73
N THR A 48 -11.45 3.06 -4.43
CA THR A 48 -11.30 1.67 -3.92
C THR A 48 -9.87 1.34 -3.47
N ARG A 49 -8.85 1.79 -4.23
CA ARG A 49 -7.43 1.67 -3.88
C ARG A 49 -7.09 2.42 -2.60
N HIS A 50 -7.49 3.69 -2.54
CA HIS A 50 -7.20 4.57 -1.41
C HIS A 50 -7.91 4.11 -0.13
N ARG A 51 -9.19 3.71 -0.21
CA ARG A 51 -9.93 3.10 0.92
C ARG A 51 -9.26 1.84 1.44
N SER A 52 -8.82 0.96 0.55
CA SER A 52 -8.17 -0.29 0.97
C SER A 52 -6.83 0.00 1.63
N ALA A 53 -6.07 0.97 1.10
CA ALA A 53 -4.80 1.39 1.67
C ALA A 53 -4.97 2.03 3.07
N GLU A 54 -5.88 2.99 3.19
CA GLU A 54 -6.22 3.68 4.43
C GLU A 54 -6.67 2.70 5.53
N ARG A 55 -7.65 1.84 5.21
CA ARG A 55 -8.14 0.83 6.17
C ARG A 55 -7.06 -0.17 6.56
N THR A 56 -6.21 -0.59 5.61
CA THR A 56 -5.09 -1.49 5.92
C THR A 56 -4.11 -0.80 6.86
N ALA A 57 -3.79 0.48 6.65
CA ALA A 57 -2.90 1.22 7.53
C ALA A 57 -3.47 1.36 8.94
N ILE A 58 -4.76 1.70 9.05
CA ILE A 58 -5.46 1.83 10.34
C ILE A 58 -5.49 0.48 11.07
N GLN A 59 -5.92 -0.60 10.40
CA GLN A 59 -6.09 -1.90 11.02
C GLN A 59 -4.78 -2.55 11.44
N THR A 60 -3.74 -2.42 10.61
CA THR A 60 -2.46 -3.10 10.84
C THR A 60 -1.47 -2.26 11.65
N GLY A 61 -1.67 -0.95 11.71
CA GLY A 61 -0.71 -0.01 12.30
C GLY A 61 0.57 0.17 11.48
N TYR A 62 0.68 -0.46 10.30
CA TYR A 62 1.83 -0.32 9.42
C TYR A 62 1.60 0.73 8.33
N PRO A 63 2.66 1.39 7.85
CA PRO A 63 2.56 2.31 6.73
C PRO A 63 2.07 1.61 5.46
N VAL A 64 1.12 2.24 4.75
CA VAL A 64 0.65 1.77 3.43
C VAL A 64 0.78 2.88 2.41
N ILE A 65 1.35 2.56 1.25
CA ILE A 65 1.60 3.52 0.17
C ILE A 65 0.67 3.21 -1.00
N SER A 66 -0.07 4.22 -1.45
CA SER A 66 -0.85 4.19 -2.70
C SER A 66 -0.18 5.09 -3.73
N VAL A 67 0.04 4.58 -4.93
CA VAL A 67 0.51 5.38 -6.07
C VAL A 67 -0.64 5.53 -7.06
N SER A 68 -1.04 6.75 -7.36
CA SER A 68 -2.10 7.04 -8.34
C SER A 68 -1.47 7.36 -9.69
N HIS A 69 -1.62 6.45 -10.67
CA HIS A 69 -1.08 6.65 -12.01
C HIS A 69 -1.72 7.82 -12.74
N SER A 70 -3.03 8.05 -12.57
CA SER A 70 -3.75 9.14 -13.24
C SER A 70 -3.39 10.51 -12.71
N MET A 71 -3.09 10.61 -11.40
CA MET A 71 -2.79 11.88 -10.74
C MET A 71 -1.29 12.15 -10.61
N SER A 72 -0.44 11.14 -10.86
CA SER A 72 1.00 11.19 -10.56
C SER A 72 1.29 11.55 -9.09
N ILE A 73 0.43 11.09 -8.18
CA ILE A 73 0.51 11.37 -6.75
C ILE A 73 0.89 10.11 -5.99
N VAL A 74 1.77 10.26 -5.00
CA VAL A 74 2.04 9.24 -3.99
C VAL A 74 1.33 9.63 -2.69
N THR A 75 0.54 8.72 -2.14
CA THR A 75 -0.11 8.91 -0.84
C THR A 75 0.41 7.89 0.15
N VAL A 76 0.85 8.36 1.31
CA VAL A 76 1.28 7.54 2.44
C VAL A 76 0.23 7.62 3.54
N TYR A 77 -0.27 6.46 3.96
CA TYR A 77 -1.16 6.30 5.11
C TYR A 77 -0.37 5.70 6.26
N VAL A 78 -0.27 6.42 7.38
CA VAL A 78 0.47 5.98 8.56
C VAL A 78 -0.13 6.61 9.81
N ALA A 79 -0.27 5.83 10.89
CA ALA A 79 -0.80 6.31 12.18
C ALA A 79 -2.17 7.03 12.10
N GLY A 80 -3.02 6.65 11.13
CA GLY A 80 -4.31 7.33 10.89
C GLY A 80 -4.19 8.67 10.16
N GLU A 81 -2.98 9.08 9.77
CA GLU A 81 -2.73 10.29 9.00
C GLU A 81 -2.45 9.99 7.53
N ARG A 82 -2.78 10.96 6.69
CA ARG A 82 -2.56 10.94 5.24
C ARG A 82 -1.53 11.98 4.86
N HIS A 83 -0.44 11.54 4.23
CA HIS A 83 0.57 12.42 3.64
C HIS A 83 0.58 12.26 2.13
N VAL A 84 0.49 13.39 1.41
CA VAL A 84 0.55 13.45 -0.05
C VAL A 84 1.93 13.97 -0.45
N VAL A 85 2.59 13.26 -1.36
CA VAL A 85 3.93 13.58 -1.90
C VAL A 85 3.86 13.73 -3.41
#